data_AF-A0A523W176-F1
#
_entry.id   AF-A0A523W176-F1
#
_cell.length_a   1.000
_cell.length_b   1.000
_cell.length_c   1.000
_cell.angle_alpha   90.00
_cell.angle_beta   90.00
_cell.angle_gamma   90.00
#
_symmetry.space_group_name_H-M   'P 1'
#
loop_
_entity.id
_entity.type
_entity.pdbx_description
1 polymer ?
#
loop_
_entity_poly.entity_id
_entity_poly.type
_entity_poly.pdbx_seq_one_letter_code
_entity_poly.pdbx_strand_id
1 'polypeptide(L)'
;MEEYKRFTISLPQELYEKFEEFRNKIGISRSDAIRKAMHLFMIQEENISVVSENVVGCIAIMMTHGHVDLNHEHSHSDLHDSDHDHDYSSKPIYANVQQTDEILKTDIQHHFHDIIISTMHVHLEYEKCLEIIAVSGSYERVKKLKDDLQRLKSVLSMGFFLIDKDIT
;
A
#
# COMPACT_ATOMS: atom_id res chain seq x y z
N MET A 1 8.18 -29.75 8.33
CA MET A 1 7.39 -29.94 9.55
C MET A 1 7.86 -28.86 10.52
N GLU A 2 7.10 -27.79 10.69
CA GLU A 2 7.52 -26.64 11.50
C GLU A 2 7.68 -27.04 12.97
N GLU A 3 8.80 -26.63 13.57
CA GLU A 3 9.13 -26.89 14.97
C GLU A 3 8.57 -25.78 15.87
N TYR A 4 7.49 -26.06 16.60
CA TYR A 4 6.86 -25.09 17.50
C TYR A 4 7.50 -25.10 18.89
N LYS A 5 8.04 -23.95 19.33
CA LYS A 5 8.50 -23.76 20.72
C LYS A 5 7.38 -23.24 21.62
N ARG A 6 7.18 -23.90 22.76
CA ARG A 6 6.21 -23.48 23.79
C ARG A 6 6.91 -22.64 24.85
N PHE A 7 6.32 -21.50 25.20
CA PHE A 7 6.78 -20.64 26.27
C PHE A 7 5.59 -20.13 27.09
N THR A 8 5.86 -19.75 28.34
CA THR A 8 4.85 -19.25 29.28
C THR A 8 5.12 -17.77 29.52
N ILE A 9 4.06 -16.96 29.55
CA ILE A 9 4.11 -15.52 29.84
C ILE A 9 3.35 -15.22 31.12
N SER A 10 3.85 -14.26 31.90
CA SER A 10 3.14 -13.72 33.05
C SER A 10 2.57 -12.36 32.68
N LEU A 11 1.28 -12.16 32.91
CA LEU A 11 0.54 -10.94 32.59
C LEU A 11 -0.20 -10.45 33.84
N PRO A 12 -0.34 -9.13 34.05
CA PRO A 12 -1.26 -8.58 35.05
C PRO A 12 -2.69 -9.08 34.80
N GLN A 13 -3.44 -9.38 35.86
CA GLN A 13 -4.80 -9.93 35.78
C GLN A 13 -5.72 -9.07 34.91
N GLU A 14 -5.68 -7.75 35.09
CA GLU A 14 -6.51 -6.81 34.33
C GLU A 14 -6.21 -6.84 32.83
N LEU A 15 -4.92 -6.96 32.45
CA LEU A 15 -4.51 -7.04 31.05
C LEU A 15 -4.95 -8.38 30.42
N TYR A 16 -4.83 -9.47 31.18
CA TYR A 16 -5.30 -10.79 30.73
C TYR A 16 -6.80 -10.78 30.44
N GLU A 17 -7.62 -10.22 31.34
CA GLU A 17 -9.07 -10.13 31.16
C GLU A 17 -9.44 -9.31 29.93
N LYS A 18 -8.85 -8.11 29.77
CA LYS A 18 -9.04 -7.26 28.59
C LYS A 18 -8.64 -7.97 27.30
N PHE A 19 -7.54 -8.70 27.32
CA PHE A 19 -7.05 -9.43 26.15
C PHE A 19 -7.96 -10.61 25.78
N GLU A 20 -8.43 -11.39 26.76
CA GLU A 20 -9.35 -12.50 26.51
C GLU A 20 -10.71 -12.02 26.00
N GLU A 21 -11.24 -10.90 26.53
CA GLU A 21 -12.46 -10.27 26.02
C GLU A 21 -12.29 -9.84 24.55
N PHE A 22 -11.22 -9.10 24.25
CA PHE A 22 -10.89 -8.68 22.89
C PHE A 22 -10.75 -9.89 21.95
N ARG A 23 -9.98 -10.90 22.34
CA ARG A 23 -9.74 -12.12 21.57
C ARG A 23 -11.02 -12.88 21.27
N ASN A 24 -11.90 -13.03 22.26
CA ASN A 24 -13.19 -13.72 22.10
C ASN A 24 -14.13 -12.94 21.17
N LYS A 25 -14.12 -11.60 21.24
CA LYS A 25 -14.91 -10.74 20.35
C LYS A 25 -14.54 -10.91 18.87
N ILE A 26 -13.26 -11.09 18.57
CA ILE A 26 -12.76 -11.29 17.19
C ILE A 26 -12.67 -12.77 16.78
N GLY A 27 -12.97 -13.70 17.68
CA GLY A 27 -13.12 -15.13 17.38
C GLY A 27 -11.83 -15.90 17.08
N ILE A 28 -10.65 -15.43 17.54
CA ILE A 28 -9.36 -16.09 17.26
C ILE A 28 -8.82 -16.89 18.44
N SER A 29 -7.94 -17.85 18.19
CA SER A 29 -7.31 -18.65 19.26
C SER A 29 -6.28 -17.84 20.05
N ARG A 30 -6.00 -18.21 21.32
CA ARG A 30 -5.03 -17.50 22.16
C ARG A 30 -3.62 -17.52 21.56
N SER A 31 -3.19 -18.66 21.04
CA SER A 31 -1.91 -18.79 20.36
C SER A 31 -1.83 -17.94 19.09
N ASP A 32 -2.91 -17.86 18.32
CA ASP A 32 -2.96 -17.01 17.12
C ASP A 32 -2.94 -15.51 17.46
N ALA A 33 -3.70 -15.10 18.48
CA ALA A 33 -3.71 -13.72 18.96
C ALA A 33 -2.34 -13.27 19.47
N ILE A 34 -1.67 -14.10 20.28
CA ILE A 34 -0.34 -13.81 20.79
C ILE A 34 0.69 -13.80 19.66
N ARG A 35 0.64 -14.76 18.73
CA ARG A 35 1.53 -14.80 17.57
C ARG A 35 1.38 -13.54 16.71
N LYS A 36 0.14 -13.14 16.40
CA LYS A 36 -0.15 -11.90 15.66
C LYS A 36 0.35 -10.67 16.41
N ALA A 37 0.11 -10.57 17.72
CA ALA A 37 0.60 -9.46 18.53
C ALA A 37 2.13 -9.39 18.54
N MET A 38 2.82 -10.54 18.64
CA MET A 38 4.28 -10.61 18.55
C MET A 38 4.77 -10.17 17.18
N HIS A 39 4.19 -10.65 16.08
CA HIS A 39 4.56 -10.18 14.74
C HIS A 39 4.30 -8.69 14.55
N LEU A 40 3.15 -8.18 14.97
CA LEU A 40 2.83 -6.75 14.89
C LEU A 40 3.82 -5.90 15.71
N PHE A 41 4.14 -6.34 16.92
CA PHE A 41 5.10 -5.67 17.77
C PHE A 41 6.52 -5.72 17.20
N MET A 42 6.94 -6.86 16.65
CA MET A 42 8.23 -7.00 15.95
C MET A 42 8.28 -6.07 14.73
N ILE A 43 7.22 -6.00 13.91
CA ILE A 43 7.14 -5.07 12.77
C ILE A 43 7.22 -3.61 13.24
N GLN A 44 6.66 -3.31 14.40
CA GLN A 44 6.63 -1.95 14.96
C GLN A 44 7.97 -1.53 15.59
N GLU A 45 8.66 -2.44 16.29
CA GLU A 45 9.93 -2.17 17.00
C GLU A 45 11.17 -2.47 16.15
N GLU A 46 11.09 -3.36 15.17
CA GLU A 46 12.21 -3.63 14.28
C GLU A 46 12.23 -2.65 13.11
N ASN A 47 13.28 -1.85 13.09
CA ASN A 47 13.98 -1.48 11.86
C ASN A 47 14.73 -2.71 11.28
N ILE A 48 14.01 -3.83 11.19
CA ILE A 48 14.26 -5.11 10.54
C ILE A 48 15.47 -5.91 11.02
N SER A 49 15.15 -7.05 11.64
CA SER A 49 15.93 -8.28 11.52
C SER A 49 15.03 -9.43 11.06
N VAL A 50 14.13 -9.16 10.12
CA VAL A 50 13.49 -10.24 9.35
C VAL A 50 14.40 -10.59 8.17
N VAL A 51 15.30 -11.54 8.42
CA VAL A 51 16.13 -12.25 7.43
C VAL A 51 15.26 -13.19 6.58
N SER A 52 14.05 -12.76 6.19
CA SER A 52 13.22 -13.52 5.25
C SER A 52 13.59 -13.08 3.84
N GLU A 53 14.16 -14.02 3.08
CA GLU A 53 14.43 -13.82 1.66
C GLU A 53 13.14 -13.75 0.83
N ASN A 54 11.96 -14.06 1.40
CA ASN A 54 10.72 -14.24 0.64
C ASN A 54 9.48 -13.77 1.40
N VAL A 55 9.10 -12.51 1.19
CA VAL A 55 7.90 -11.92 1.77
C VAL A 55 6.82 -11.69 0.71
N VAL A 56 5.57 -11.62 1.17
CA VAL A 56 4.41 -11.18 0.39
C VAL A 56 3.68 -10.08 1.16
N GLY A 57 3.13 -9.10 0.47
CA GLY A 57 2.45 -8.01 1.15
C GLY A 57 1.87 -6.95 0.23
N CYS A 58 1.61 -5.77 0.80
CA CYS A 58 1.20 -4.60 0.05
C CYS A 58 1.77 -3.30 0.63
N ILE A 59 2.00 -2.35 -0.26
CA ILE A 59 2.32 -0.96 0.04
C ILE A 59 1.08 -0.14 -0.32
N ALA A 60 0.45 0.51 0.65
CA ALA A 60 -0.64 1.44 0.43
C ALA A 60 -0.12 2.87 0.52
N ILE A 61 -0.42 3.70 -0.47
CA ILE A 61 0.10 5.06 -0.56
C ILE A 61 -1.05 5.99 -0.87
N MET A 62 -1.21 7.03 -0.06
CA MET A 62 -2.10 8.14 -0.36
C MET A 62 -1.27 9.26 -0.96
N MET A 63 -1.66 9.76 -2.12
CA MET A 63 -0.89 10.76 -2.85
C MET A 63 -1.79 11.83 -3.45
N THR A 64 -1.20 12.98 -3.76
CA THR A 64 -1.80 13.98 -4.65
C THR A 64 -1.24 13.85 -6.07
N HIS A 65 -2.09 14.02 -7.07
CA HIS A 65 -1.74 13.92 -8.48
C HIS A 65 -2.56 14.97 -9.24
N GLY A 66 -1.99 15.55 -10.29
CA GLY A 66 -2.57 16.67 -11.01
C GLY A 66 -3.13 16.22 -12.35
N HIS A 67 -4.44 16.39 -12.58
CA HIS A 67 -5.01 16.12 -13.89
C HIS A 67 -4.47 17.10 -14.94
N VAL A 68 -4.15 16.58 -16.13
CA VAL A 68 -3.88 17.42 -17.30
C VAL A 68 -5.23 17.96 -17.77
N ASP A 69 -5.63 19.12 -17.26
CA ASP A 69 -6.79 19.82 -17.79
C ASP A 69 -6.48 20.32 -19.21
N LEU A 70 -6.86 19.53 -20.19
CA LEU A 70 -7.01 20.01 -21.56
C LEU A 70 -8.23 20.93 -21.54
N ASN A 71 -8.02 22.24 -21.69
CA ASN A 71 -9.09 23.23 -21.86
C ASN A 71 -10.14 22.69 -22.84
N HIS A 72 -11.28 22.25 -22.32
CA HIS A 72 -12.40 21.80 -23.14
C HIS A 72 -13.21 23.06 -23.48
N GLU A 73 -12.92 23.69 -24.62
CA GLU A 73 -13.78 24.75 -25.14
C GLU A 73 -15.13 24.13 -25.57
N HIS A 74 -16.16 24.30 -24.75
CA HIS A 74 -17.53 23.91 -25.10
C HIS A 74 -18.21 25.04 -25.87
N SER A 75 -18.38 24.87 -27.18
CA SER A 75 -19.38 25.64 -27.93
C SER A 75 -20.71 24.87 -27.91
N HIS A 76 -21.62 25.23 -27.02
CA HIS A 76 -22.99 24.71 -27.08
C HIS A 76 -23.77 25.49 -28.14
N SER A 77 -24.17 24.83 -29.23
CA SER A 77 -25.30 25.26 -30.05
C SER A 77 -26.50 24.41 -29.67
N ASP A 78 -27.57 25.07 -29.24
CA ASP A 78 -28.81 24.48 -28.75
C ASP A 78 -29.40 23.42 -29.70
N LEU A 79 -29.94 22.36 -29.08
CA LEU A 79 -30.84 21.32 -29.62
C LEU A 79 -30.15 20.12 -30.33
N HIS A 80 -29.88 19.05 -29.58
CA HIS A 80 -30.50 17.72 -29.80
C HIS A 80 -29.94 16.64 -28.85
N ASP A 81 -30.83 15.72 -28.44
CA ASP A 81 -30.53 14.41 -27.85
C ASP A 81 -29.62 13.59 -28.80
N SER A 82 -28.39 13.29 -28.40
CA SER A 82 -27.59 12.17 -28.93
C SER A 82 -26.40 11.89 -28.02
N ASP A 83 -26.16 10.60 -27.75
CA ASP A 83 -24.91 10.08 -27.22
C ASP A 83 -23.70 10.78 -27.88
N HIS A 84 -22.91 11.49 -27.09
CA HIS A 84 -21.67 12.10 -27.56
C HIS A 84 -20.50 11.27 -27.03
N ASP A 85 -19.90 10.51 -27.92
CA ASP A 85 -18.58 9.90 -27.72
C ASP A 85 -17.56 11.04 -27.80
N HIS A 86 -16.92 11.36 -26.68
CA HIS A 86 -15.92 12.42 -26.63
C HIS A 86 -14.62 11.94 -27.28
N ASP A 87 -14.22 12.59 -28.38
CA ASP A 87 -12.91 12.35 -29.01
C ASP A 87 -11.80 12.89 -28.09
N TYR A 88 -11.26 12.02 -27.22
CA TYR A 88 -10.17 12.34 -26.32
C TYR A 88 -8.88 12.59 -27.11
N SER A 89 -8.57 13.85 -27.40
CA SER A 89 -7.31 14.23 -28.05
C SER A 89 -6.23 14.57 -27.02
N SER A 90 -5.40 13.60 -26.63
CA SER A 90 -4.23 13.83 -25.79
C SER A 90 -3.10 14.47 -26.61
N LYS A 91 -2.95 15.79 -26.49
CA LYS A 91 -1.78 16.51 -27.03
C LYS A 91 -0.59 16.38 -26.07
N PRO A 92 0.66 16.23 -26.56
CA PRO A 92 1.83 16.26 -25.69
C PRO A 92 1.99 17.65 -25.07
N ILE A 93 1.94 17.74 -23.74
CA ILE A 93 2.13 18.96 -22.94
C ILE A 93 3.35 18.76 -22.04
N TYR A 94 4.11 19.84 -21.77
CA TYR A 94 5.23 19.81 -20.82
C TYR A 94 4.74 19.57 -19.39
N ALA A 95 5.32 18.56 -18.74
CA ALA A 95 4.98 18.17 -17.37
C ALA A 95 5.40 19.24 -16.33
N ASN A 96 4.47 19.65 -15.45
CA ASN A 96 4.71 20.43 -14.25
C ASN A 96 5.30 19.54 -13.13
N VAL A 97 5.70 20.14 -12.00
CA VAL A 97 6.38 19.42 -10.89
C VAL A 97 5.53 18.29 -10.28
N GLN A 98 4.20 18.42 -10.24
CA GLN A 98 3.30 17.37 -9.73
C GLN A 98 3.26 16.19 -10.71
N GLN A 99 3.29 16.48 -12.01
CA GLN A 99 3.39 15.48 -13.08
C GLN A 99 4.76 14.78 -13.10
N THR A 100 5.82 15.43 -12.62
CA THR A 100 7.15 14.81 -12.47
C THR A 100 7.13 13.66 -11.46
N ASP A 101 6.46 13.83 -10.31
CA ASP A 101 6.39 12.76 -9.31
C ASP A 101 5.56 11.56 -9.81
N GLU A 102 4.55 11.78 -10.66
CA GLU A 102 3.81 10.69 -11.33
C GLU A 102 4.69 9.89 -12.30
N ILE A 103 5.51 10.60 -13.09
CA ILE A 103 6.48 9.98 -14.00
C ILE A 103 7.53 9.20 -13.20
N LEU A 104 8.11 9.81 -12.17
CA LEU A 104 9.10 9.18 -11.29
C LEU A 104 8.52 7.96 -10.57
N LYS A 105 7.28 8.05 -10.10
CA LYS A 105 6.59 6.92 -9.49
C LYS A 105 6.50 5.75 -10.46
N THR A 106 6.09 6.03 -11.69
CA THR A 106 5.97 5.00 -12.74
C THR A 106 7.34 4.38 -13.06
N ASP A 107 8.40 5.20 -13.14
CA ASP A 107 9.76 4.73 -13.34
C ASP A 107 10.27 3.86 -12.18
N ILE A 108 10.01 4.27 -10.93
CA ILE A 108 10.28 3.46 -9.74
C ILE A 108 9.52 2.14 -9.83
N GLN A 109 8.20 2.15 -10.04
CA GLN A 109 7.43 0.90 -10.13
C GLN A 109 7.95 -0.02 -11.25
N HIS A 110 8.30 0.55 -12.40
CA HIS A 110 8.89 -0.21 -13.50
C HIS A 110 10.26 -0.81 -13.14
N HIS A 111 11.10 -0.07 -12.41
CA HIS A 111 12.39 -0.59 -11.92
C HIS A 111 12.22 -1.75 -10.94
N PHE A 112 11.09 -1.84 -10.23
CA PHE A 112 10.76 -2.91 -9.27
C PHE A 112 9.70 -3.89 -9.79
N HIS A 113 9.50 -3.97 -11.12
CA HIS A 113 8.49 -4.84 -11.72
C HIS A 113 8.70 -6.33 -11.37
N ASP A 114 9.90 -6.72 -10.95
CA ASP A 114 10.28 -8.08 -10.57
C ASP A 114 9.58 -8.53 -9.28
N ILE A 115 9.25 -7.58 -8.40
CA ILE A 115 8.60 -7.85 -7.11
C ILE A 115 7.17 -7.31 -7.03
N ILE A 116 6.73 -6.46 -7.96
CA ILE A 116 5.36 -5.94 -8.00
C ILE A 116 4.47 -6.94 -8.74
N ILE A 117 3.47 -7.47 -8.03
CA ILE A 117 2.46 -8.37 -8.61
C ILE A 117 1.41 -7.56 -9.36
N SER A 118 0.92 -6.50 -8.72
CA SER A 118 -0.11 -5.64 -9.28
C SER A 118 -0.18 -4.31 -8.53
N THR A 119 -0.74 -3.32 -9.21
CA THR A 119 -1.01 -2.00 -8.65
C THR A 119 -2.47 -1.66 -8.87
N MET A 120 -3.16 -1.21 -7.82
CA MET A 120 -4.52 -0.70 -7.88
C MET A 120 -4.52 0.78 -7.53
N HIS A 121 -5.06 1.62 -8.39
CA HIS A 121 -5.16 3.07 -8.19
C HIS A 121 -6.63 3.49 -8.09
N VAL A 122 -6.97 4.22 -7.04
CA VAL A 122 -8.33 4.67 -6.74
C VAL A 122 -8.32 6.18 -6.55
N HIS A 123 -9.09 6.90 -7.36
CA HIS A 123 -9.34 8.33 -7.16
C HIS A 123 -10.28 8.52 -5.97
N LEU A 124 -9.84 9.24 -4.94
CA LEU A 124 -10.64 9.56 -3.75
C LEU A 124 -11.34 10.92 -3.91
N GLU A 125 -10.65 11.88 -4.52
CA GLU A 125 -11.10 13.24 -4.84
C GLU A 125 -10.41 13.66 -6.16
N TYR A 126 -10.63 14.90 -6.62
CA TYR A 126 -10.04 15.42 -7.86
C TYR A 126 -8.51 15.27 -7.92
N GLU A 127 -7.80 15.63 -6.84
CA GLU A 127 -6.34 15.54 -6.83
C GLU A 127 -5.82 14.40 -5.96
N LYS A 128 -6.65 13.74 -5.15
CA LYS A 128 -6.18 12.72 -4.19
C LYS A 128 -6.45 11.31 -4.67
N CYS A 129 -5.43 10.46 -4.55
CA CYS A 129 -5.51 9.06 -4.91
C CYS A 129 -5.00 8.16 -3.80
N LEU A 130 -5.60 6.97 -3.72
CA LEU A 130 -5.08 5.83 -2.99
C LEU A 130 -4.53 4.82 -3.98
N GLU A 131 -3.26 4.47 -3.83
CA GLU A 131 -2.62 3.41 -4.60
C GLU A 131 -2.24 2.25 -3.68
N ILE A 132 -2.55 1.04 -4.09
CA ILE A 132 -2.19 -0.18 -3.37
C ILE A 132 -1.34 -1.03 -4.32
N ILE A 133 -0.10 -1.28 -3.93
CA ILE A 133 0.87 -2.07 -4.69
C ILE A 133 1.05 -3.41 -3.98
N ALA A 134 0.59 -4.49 -4.61
CA ALA A 134 0.82 -5.86 -4.15
C ALA A 134 2.24 -6.29 -4.51
N VAL A 135 2.97 -6.85 -3.54
CA VAL A 135 4.40 -7.16 -3.68
C VAL A 135 4.71 -8.58 -3.21
N SER A 136 5.70 -9.20 -3.85
CA SER A 136 6.24 -10.51 -3.52
C SER A 136 7.70 -10.58 -3.91
N GLY A 137 8.60 -10.73 -2.95
CA GLY A 137 10.03 -10.79 -3.21
C GLY A 137 10.84 -10.73 -1.92
N SER A 138 12.13 -10.43 -2.03
CA SER A 138 12.97 -10.30 -0.84
C SER A 138 12.61 -9.08 -0.01
N TYR A 139 12.71 -9.23 1.31
CA TYR A 139 12.40 -8.16 2.25
C TYR A 139 13.15 -6.87 1.91
N GLU A 140 14.46 -6.96 1.64
CA GLU A 140 15.30 -5.80 1.30
C GLU A 140 14.83 -5.10 0.03
N ARG A 141 14.45 -5.86 -1.00
CA ARG A 141 13.98 -5.31 -2.28
C ARG A 141 12.64 -4.59 -2.09
N VAL A 142 11.72 -5.17 -1.32
CA VAL A 142 10.43 -4.53 -1.01
C VAL A 142 10.63 -3.29 -0.13
N LYS A 143 11.54 -3.34 0.87
CA LYS A 143 11.88 -2.17 1.68
C LYS A 143 12.41 -1.03 0.81
N LYS A 144 13.30 -1.34 -0.12
CA LYS A 144 13.87 -0.34 -1.03
C LYS A 144 12.78 0.29 -1.93
N LEU A 145 11.84 -0.49 -2.45
CA LEU A 145 10.68 0.04 -3.20
C LEU A 145 9.89 1.03 -2.35
N LYS A 146 9.55 0.64 -1.12
CA LYS A 146 8.85 1.49 -0.16
C LYS A 146 9.62 2.80 0.11
N ASP A 147 10.92 2.71 0.38
CA ASP A 147 11.77 3.86 0.68
C ASP A 147 11.91 4.81 -0.53
N ASP A 148 12.00 4.28 -1.75
CA ASP A 148 12.06 5.07 -2.98
C ASP A 148 10.72 5.78 -3.26
N LEU A 149 9.59 5.08 -3.08
CA LEU A 149 8.25 5.68 -3.19
C LEU A 149 7.99 6.74 -2.11
N GLN A 150 8.48 6.54 -0.89
CA GLN A 150 8.29 7.47 0.23
C GLN A 150 9.03 8.81 0.02
N ARG A 151 10.01 8.87 -0.89
CA ARG A 151 10.74 10.10 -1.22
C ARG A 151 9.99 11.03 -2.18
N LEU A 152 8.95 10.54 -2.84
CA LEU A 152 8.10 11.36 -3.70
C LEU A 152 7.40 12.42 -2.85
N LYS A 153 7.42 13.67 -3.30
CA LYS A 153 6.83 14.81 -2.58
C LYS A 153 5.31 14.76 -2.58
N SER A 154 4.72 14.10 -3.58
CA SER A 154 3.28 13.88 -3.71
C SER A 154 2.69 12.93 -2.66
N VAL A 155 3.51 12.15 -1.95
CA VAL A 155 3.05 11.17 -0.97
C VAL A 155 2.61 11.86 0.32
N LEU A 156 1.34 11.70 0.68
CA LEU A 156 0.74 12.24 1.89
C LEU A 156 0.86 11.27 3.06
N SER A 157 0.60 9.98 2.83
CA SER A 157 0.71 8.94 3.85
C SER A 157 1.01 7.58 3.22
N MET A 158 1.63 6.69 3.99
CA MET A 158 2.01 5.36 3.54
C MET A 158 1.73 4.32 4.62
N GLY A 159 1.04 3.26 4.23
CA GLY A 159 0.84 2.03 5.00
C GLY A 159 1.65 0.89 4.37
N PHE A 160 2.16 0.00 5.21
CA PHE A 160 2.98 -1.12 4.75
C PHE A 160 2.62 -2.37 5.53
N PHE A 161 2.31 -3.44 4.81
CA PHE A 161 1.94 -4.72 5.39
C PHE A 161 2.73 -5.83 4.71
N LEU A 162 3.43 -6.64 5.49
CA LEU A 162 4.26 -7.74 5.03
C LEU A 162 3.98 -9.00 5.85
N ILE A 163 4.02 -10.13 5.17
CA ILE A 163 3.96 -11.48 5.73
C ILE A 163 5.13 -12.28 5.17
N ASP A 164 5.79 -13.06 6.01
CA ASP A 164 6.78 -14.04 5.60
C ASP A 164 6.08 -15.23 4.93
N LYS A 165 6.47 -15.57 3.69
CA LYS A 165 5.86 -16.71 2.99
C LYS A 165 6.16 -18.03 3.67
N ASP A 166 7.28 -18.13 4.39
CA ASP A 166 7.73 -19.38 4.99
C ASP A 166 7.07 -19.68 6.34
N ILE A 167 6.28 -18.73 6.87
CA ILE A 167 5.48 -18.86 8.11
C ILE A 167 4.03 -19.35 7.80
N THR A 168 3.74 -19.71 6.54
CA THR A 168 2.39 -20.18 6.11
C THR A 168 2.41 -21.58 5.51
#